data_AF-A0A1Y1JWK0-F1
#
_entry.id   AF-A0A1Y1JWK0-F1
#
_cell.length_a   1.000
_cell.length_b   1.000
_cell.length_c   1.000
_cell.angle_alpha   90.00
_cell.angle_beta   90.00
_cell.angle_gamma   90.00
#
_symmetry.space_group_name_H-M   'P 1'
#
loop_
_entity.id
_entity.type
_entity.pdbx_description
1 polymer ?
#
loop_
_entity_poly.entity_id
_entity_poly.type
_entity_poly.pdbx_seq_one_letter_code
_entity_poly.pdbx_strand_id
1 'polypeptide(L)'
;MSSYRVCQKLHFFVGVCHADDLGYLFMNPATLPPPEHSTEMKTVKRFIKLWANFARTGNPNSKVTDSLISVLWKPVEKDRVHFLEIGENLTVGVNPDEDRIAFWWKLFRFAQRK
;
A
#
# COMPACT_ATOMS: atom_id res chain seq x y z
N MET A 1 7.18 -8.12 -10.16
CA MET A 1 7.71 -7.12 -9.22
C MET A 1 8.05 -5.87 -10.01
N SER A 2 7.09 -4.95 -10.11
CA SER A 2 7.23 -3.72 -10.91
C SER A 2 7.84 -2.60 -10.07
N SER A 3 8.59 -1.76 -10.75
CA SER A 3 9.53 -0.77 -10.24
C SER A 3 8.82 0.46 -9.67
N TYR A 4 8.77 0.63 -8.34
CA TYR A 4 8.30 1.86 -7.68
C TYR A 4 9.51 2.77 -7.40
N ARG A 5 9.77 3.75 -8.29
CA ARG A 5 10.97 4.61 -8.22
C ARG A 5 10.62 6.09 -8.00
N VAL A 6 9.70 6.40 -7.10
CA VAL A 6 9.28 7.80 -6.91
C VAL A 6 10.35 8.69 -6.31
N CYS A 7 11.21 8.20 -5.41
CA CYS A 7 12.04 9.12 -4.62
C CYS A 7 13.54 8.86 -4.66
N GLN A 8 13.97 7.64 -4.95
CA GLN A 8 15.37 7.29 -4.77
C GLN A 8 15.87 6.71 -6.09
N LYS A 9 16.63 7.48 -6.87
CA LYS A 9 17.44 6.96 -7.98
C LYS A 9 18.58 6.07 -7.44
N LEU A 10 18.29 5.20 -6.48
CA LEU A 10 19.19 4.20 -5.94
C LEU A 10 18.94 2.91 -6.73
N HIS A 11 19.55 2.85 -7.91
CA HIS A 11 19.44 1.71 -8.83
C HIS A 11 20.04 0.40 -8.27
N PHE A 12 20.62 0.43 -7.07
CA PHE A 12 21.35 -0.68 -6.45
C PHE A 12 20.49 -1.56 -5.53
N PHE A 13 19.32 -1.10 -5.10
CA PHE A 13 18.44 -1.87 -4.20
C PHE A 13 17.08 -2.08 -4.84
N VAL A 14 16.67 -3.35 -4.94
CA VAL A 14 15.35 -3.74 -5.46
C VAL A 14 14.42 -3.96 -4.28
N GLY A 15 13.31 -3.21 -4.24
CA GLY A 15 12.30 -3.32 -3.19
C GLY A 15 11.72 -1.96 -2.83
N VAL A 16 10.68 -1.98 -1.98
CA VAL A 16 10.13 -0.80 -1.32
C VAL A 16 10.64 -0.85 0.12
N CYS A 17 11.39 0.15 0.55
CA CYS A 17 11.91 0.21 1.90
C CYS A 17 10.95 0.98 2.82
N HIS A 18 11.23 0.98 4.11
CA HIS A 18 10.43 1.73 5.06
C HIS A 18 10.45 3.23 4.72
N ALA A 19 9.28 3.87 4.76
CA ALA A 19 9.04 5.28 4.44
C ALA A 19 9.10 5.69 2.96
N ASP A 20 9.30 4.75 2.01
CA ASP A 20 9.20 5.05 0.58
C ASP A 20 7.80 5.49 0.15
N ASP A 21 6.76 5.17 0.95
CA ASP A 21 5.38 5.55 0.71
C ASP A 21 5.11 7.05 0.94
N LEU A 22 5.96 7.74 1.73
CA LEU A 22 5.77 9.16 2.06
C LEU A 22 5.81 10.06 0.83
N GLY A 23 6.66 9.74 -0.16
CA GLY A 23 6.76 10.49 -1.41
C GLY A 23 5.49 10.46 -2.27
N TYR A 24 4.57 9.52 -2.00
CA TYR A 24 3.27 9.46 -2.69
C TYR A 24 2.19 10.30 -2.00
N LEU A 25 2.42 10.72 -0.75
CA LEU A 25 1.47 11.51 0.05
C LEU A 25 1.90 12.97 0.16
N PHE A 26 3.20 13.22 0.31
CA PHE A 26 3.76 14.55 0.51
C PHE A 26 4.83 14.89 -0.52
N MET A 27 4.82 16.14 -0.98
CA MET A 27 5.92 16.67 -1.76
C MET A 27 7.15 16.87 -0.86
N ASN A 28 8.31 16.38 -1.30
CA ASN A 28 9.57 16.59 -0.63
C ASN A 28 10.47 17.49 -1.51
N PRO A 29 11.02 18.61 -0.99
CA PRO A 29 11.94 19.48 -1.74
C PRO A 29 13.17 18.76 -2.30
N ALA A 30 13.58 17.65 -1.69
CA ALA A 30 14.69 16.83 -2.15
C ALA A 30 14.33 15.90 -3.33
N THR A 31 13.07 15.89 -3.77
CA THR A 31 12.56 14.97 -4.78
C THR A 31 11.85 15.74 -5.89
N LEU A 32 12.10 15.36 -7.14
CA LEU A 32 11.42 15.95 -8.28
C LEU A 32 10.03 15.31 -8.43
N PRO A 33 8.99 16.08 -8.81
CA PRO A 33 7.69 15.52 -9.13
C PRO A 33 7.82 14.47 -10.26
N PRO A 34 7.10 13.33 -10.17
CA PRO A 34 7.12 12.35 -11.22
C PRO A 34 6.46 12.89 -12.50
N PRO A 35 6.84 12.40 -13.70
CA PRO A 35 6.21 12.81 -14.95
C PRO A 35 4.71 12.54 -14.95
N GLU A 36 3.90 13.40 -15.57
CA GLU A 36 2.43 13.37 -15.48
C GLU A 36 1.79 12.03 -15.89
N HIS A 37 2.38 11.37 -16.89
CA HIS A 37 1.88 10.10 -17.45
C HIS A 37 2.65 8.87 -16.94
N SER A 38 3.45 9.02 -15.89
CA SER A 38 4.22 7.92 -15.29
C SER A 38 3.37 7.03 -14.39
N THR A 39 3.84 5.80 -14.17
CA THR A 39 3.32 4.87 -13.17
C THR A 39 3.37 5.45 -11.76
N GLU A 40 4.40 6.22 -11.49
CA GLU A 40 4.66 6.96 -10.28
C GLU A 40 3.56 7.99 -9.99
N MET A 41 3.27 8.86 -10.95
CA MET A 41 2.20 9.86 -10.83
C MET A 41 0.83 9.21 -10.69
N LYS A 42 0.59 8.08 -11.39
CA LYS A 42 -0.62 7.28 -11.21
C LYS A 42 -0.74 6.77 -9.76
N THR A 43 0.34 6.31 -9.16
CA THR A 43 0.37 5.88 -7.75
C THR A 43 0.15 7.04 -6.79
N VAL A 44 0.79 8.20 -7.00
CA VAL A 44 0.52 9.43 -6.22
C VAL A 44 -0.98 9.76 -6.21
N LYS A 45 -1.59 9.83 -7.40
CA LYS A 45 -3.03 10.12 -7.55
C LYS A 45 -3.92 9.10 -6.84
N ARG A 46 -3.59 7.81 -6.93
CA ARG A 46 -4.29 6.72 -6.22
C ARG A 46 -4.18 6.88 -4.71
N PHE A 47 -2.95 7.06 -4.21
CA PHE A 47 -2.66 7.13 -2.78
C PHE A 47 -3.38 8.31 -2.12
N ILE A 48 -3.26 9.51 -2.71
CA ILE A 48 -3.96 10.71 -2.23
C ILE A 48 -5.47 10.51 -2.24
N LYS A 49 -6.04 9.90 -3.29
CA LYS A 49 -7.49 9.69 -3.38
C LYS A 49 -8.01 8.70 -2.34
N LEU A 50 -7.31 7.58 -2.12
CA LEU A 50 -7.64 6.62 -1.07
C LEU A 50 -7.64 7.30 0.30
N TRP A 51 -6.57 8.06 0.61
CA TRP A 51 -6.45 8.82 1.86
C TRP A 51 -7.54 9.88 2.03
N ALA A 52 -7.82 10.68 1.01
CA ALA A 52 -8.83 11.72 1.06
C ALA A 52 -10.26 11.16 1.21
N ASN A 53 -10.56 10.04 0.52
CA ASN A 53 -11.84 9.35 0.68
C ASN A 53 -12.04 8.83 2.11
N PHE A 54 -10.99 8.21 2.67
CA PHE A 54 -11.01 7.73 4.04
C PHE A 54 -11.19 8.88 5.04
N ALA A 55 -10.42 9.96 4.92
CA ALA A 55 -10.54 11.13 5.80
C ALA A 55 -11.95 11.76 5.75
N ARG A 56 -12.59 11.77 4.57
CA ARG A 56 -13.92 12.35 4.37
C ARG A 56 -15.07 11.45 4.84
N THR A 57 -14.94 10.13 4.71
CA THR A 57 -16.09 9.21 4.83
C THR A 57 -15.87 7.99 5.73
N GLY A 58 -14.66 7.79 6.24
CA GLY A 58 -14.26 6.55 6.91
C GLY A 58 -14.09 5.35 5.97
N ASN A 59 -14.27 5.52 4.65
CA ASN A 59 -14.14 4.48 3.65
C ASN A 59 -13.21 4.94 2.51
N PRO A 60 -12.08 4.24 2.24
CA PRO A 60 -11.14 4.64 1.20
C PRO A 60 -11.68 4.44 -0.24
N ASN A 61 -12.71 3.61 -0.40
CA ASN A 61 -13.26 3.26 -1.70
C ASN A 61 -14.04 4.41 -2.35
N SER A 62 -13.97 4.52 -3.67
CA SER A 62 -14.75 5.48 -4.44
C SER A 62 -16.22 5.03 -4.57
N LYS A 63 -17.16 5.96 -4.38
CA LYS A 63 -18.61 5.69 -4.49
C LYS A 63 -19.10 5.57 -5.95
N VAL A 64 -18.31 6.04 -6.90
CA VAL A 64 -18.61 6.07 -8.35
C VAL A 64 -17.50 5.32 -9.08
N THR A 65 -17.80 4.78 -10.26
CA THR A 65 -16.81 4.17 -11.16
C THR A 65 -15.61 5.09 -11.32
N ASP A 66 -14.45 4.61 -10.87
CA ASP A 66 -13.23 5.41 -10.74
C ASP A 66 -12.10 4.72 -11.50
N SER A 67 -11.52 5.42 -12.47
CA SER A 67 -10.43 4.90 -13.29
C SER A 67 -9.13 4.70 -12.48
N LEU A 68 -8.99 5.36 -11.33
CA LEU A 68 -7.82 5.22 -10.46
C LEU A 68 -7.97 4.05 -9.47
N ILE A 69 -9.15 3.92 -8.87
CA ILE A 69 -9.49 2.93 -7.84
C ILE A 69 -10.60 2.02 -8.37
N SER A 70 -10.20 0.96 -9.07
CA SER A 70 -11.10 0.00 -9.73
C SER A 70 -11.38 -1.26 -8.90
N VAL A 71 -10.88 -1.31 -7.66
CA VAL A 71 -11.02 -2.47 -6.77
C VAL A 71 -11.77 -2.08 -5.50
N LEU A 72 -12.45 -3.07 -4.90
CA LEU A 72 -13.11 -2.91 -3.61
C LEU A 72 -12.20 -3.41 -2.49
N TRP A 73 -11.64 -2.49 -1.71
CA TRP A 73 -10.89 -2.81 -0.49
C TRP A 73 -11.84 -2.96 0.69
N LYS A 74 -12.02 -4.21 1.15
CA LYS A 74 -12.90 -4.55 2.27
C LYS A 74 -12.24 -4.28 3.63
N PRO A 75 -13.03 -3.98 4.67
CA PRO A 75 -12.53 -3.86 6.04
C PRO A 75 -12.05 -5.21 6.58
N VAL A 76 -11.20 -5.19 7.61
CA VAL A 76 -10.74 -6.39 8.31
C VAL A 76 -11.92 -7.09 9.02
N GLU A 77 -11.95 -8.41 8.91
CA GLU A 77 -12.88 -9.30 9.62
C GLU A 77 -12.12 -10.11 10.68
N LYS A 78 -12.83 -10.81 11.57
CA LYS A 78 -12.26 -11.55 12.71
C LYS A 78 -11.10 -12.48 12.31
N ASP A 79 -11.26 -13.23 11.22
CA ASP A 79 -10.32 -14.25 10.76
C ASP A 79 -9.78 -13.96 9.35
N ARG A 80 -10.07 -12.77 8.80
CA ARG A 80 -9.69 -12.37 7.44
C ARG A 80 -9.18 -10.94 7.43
N VAL A 81 -7.87 -10.80 7.25
CA VAL A 81 -7.23 -9.50 7.07
C VAL A 81 -7.23 -9.19 5.58
N HIS A 82 -8.25 -8.47 5.13
CA HIS A 82 -8.31 -7.94 3.76
C HIS A 82 -7.30 -6.80 3.60
N PHE A 83 -6.46 -6.87 2.57
CA PHE A 83 -5.47 -5.84 2.27
C PHE A 83 -5.53 -5.40 0.81
N LEU A 84 -5.07 -4.18 0.57
CA LEU A 84 -4.89 -3.60 -0.76
C LEU A 84 -3.40 -3.58 -1.09
N GLU A 85 -3.00 -4.29 -2.12
CA GLU A 85 -1.66 -4.17 -2.70
C GLU A 85 -1.64 -2.99 -3.66
N ILE A 86 -0.92 -1.94 -3.27
CA ILE A 86 -0.75 -0.74 -4.08
C ILE A 86 0.46 -0.93 -4.97
N GLY A 87 0.20 -1.47 -6.15
CA GLY A 87 1.20 -1.64 -7.16
C GLY A 87 0.97 -0.90 -8.48
N GLU A 88 1.64 -1.33 -9.55
CA GLU A 88 1.37 -0.89 -10.92
C GLU A 88 -0.13 -1.03 -11.23
N ASN A 89 -0.69 -2.15 -10.77
CA ASN A 89 -2.12 -2.39 -10.65
C ASN A 89 -2.50 -2.49 -9.17
N LEU A 90 -3.73 -2.07 -8.87
CA LEU A 90 -4.31 -2.29 -7.56
C LEU A 90 -4.86 -3.71 -7.54
N THR A 91 -4.46 -4.49 -6.54
CA THR A 91 -5.02 -5.82 -6.30
C THR A 91 -5.39 -5.97 -4.84
N VAL A 92 -6.33 -6.86 -4.56
CA VAL A 92 -6.81 -7.14 -3.20
C VAL A 92 -6.47 -8.57 -2.84
N GLY A 93 -6.07 -8.76 -1.58
CA GLY A 93 -5.74 -10.06 -1.04
C GLY A 93 -6.30 -10.24 0.37
N VAL A 94 -6.12 -11.45 0.90
CA VAL A 94 -6.55 -11.83 2.25
C VAL A 94 -5.38 -12.50 2.94
N ASN A 95 -5.17 -12.16 4.23
CA ASN A 95 -4.15 -12.75 5.10
C ASN A 95 -2.73 -12.65 4.52
N PRO A 96 -2.14 -11.45 4.49
CA PRO A 96 -0.79 -11.28 3.96
C PRO A 96 0.23 -12.02 4.83
N ASP A 97 1.20 -12.69 4.19
CA ASP A 97 2.30 -13.38 4.86
C ASP A 97 1.87 -14.38 5.96
N GLU A 98 0.79 -15.14 5.70
CA GLU A 98 0.14 -16.03 6.67
C GLU A 98 1.12 -17.00 7.34
N ASP A 99 2.01 -17.66 6.58
CA ASP A 99 3.01 -18.60 7.12
C ASP A 99 3.95 -17.93 8.13
N ARG A 100 4.41 -16.70 7.83
CA ARG A 100 5.30 -15.93 8.69
C ARG A 100 4.58 -15.52 9.96
N ILE A 101 3.34 -15.06 9.85
CA ILE A 101 2.51 -14.69 10.99
C ILE A 101 2.24 -15.91 11.88
N ALA A 102 1.92 -17.06 11.29
CA ALA A 102 1.69 -18.32 12.00
C ALA A 102 2.92 -18.78 12.79
N PHE A 103 4.12 -18.65 12.19
CA PHE A 103 5.39 -18.94 12.86
C PHE A 103 5.56 -18.11 14.14
N TRP A 104 5.40 -16.78 14.06
CA TRP A 104 5.58 -15.90 15.21
C TRP A 104 4.51 -16.13 16.29
N TRP A 105 3.26 -16.40 15.92
CA TRP A 105 2.21 -16.76 16.88
C TRP A 105 2.52 -18.07 17.60
N LYS A 106 3.05 -19.08 16.89
CA LYS A 106 3.47 -20.34 17.50
C LYS A 106 4.58 -20.09 18.53
N LEU A 107 5.57 -19.28 18.18
CA LEU A 107 6.67 -18.92 19.09
C LEU A 107 6.16 -18.17 20.33
N PHE A 108 5.29 -17.17 20.13
CA PHE A 108 4.69 -16.41 21.23
C PHE A 108 3.92 -17.31 22.21
N ARG A 109 3.05 -18.19 21.69
CA ARG A 109 2.29 -19.15 22.53
C ARG A 109 3.19 -20.13 23.28
N PHE A 110 4.34 -20.50 22.72
CA PHE A 110 5.32 -21.33 23.41
C PHE A 110 5.98 -20.58 24.57
N ALA A 111 6.35 -19.31 24.36
CA ALA A 111 6.99 -18.48 25.39
C ALA A 111 6.07 -18.19 26.60
N GLN A 112 4.77 -18.05 26.38
CA GLN A 112 3.77 -17.77 27.44
C GLN A 112 3.40 -18.98 28.32
N ARG A 113 3.93 -20.17 28.02
CA ARG A 113 3.69 -21.40 28.80
C ARG A 113 4.76 -21.67 29.87
N LYS A 114 5.74 -20.77 29.98
CA LYS A 114 6.71 -20.73 31.08
C LYS A 114 6.32 -19.62 32.03
#